data_AF-A0AAV4BAU6-F1
#
_entry.id   AF-A0AAV4BAU6-F1
#
_cell.length_a   1.000
_cell.length_b   1.000
_cell.length_c   1.000
_cell.angle_alpha   90.00
_cell.angle_beta   90.00
_cell.angle_gamma   90.00
#
_symmetry.space_group_name_H-M   'P 1'
#
loop_
_entity.id
_entity.type
_entity.pdbx_description
1 polymer ?
#
loop_
_entity_poly.entity_id
_entity_poly.type
_entity_poly.pdbx_seq_one_letter_code
_entity_poly.pdbx_strand_id
1 'polypeptide(L)'
;MKTLFPAATLVVLALTLVSCGTSVLHFFEAQDLPGRSGTTTGRCDHIRTATDHCDHIRTAIGLCDHIRTVIGLCDHIRTAIGLCNHIRTAIGRCDHIRTATGRCNPISSKPSLEMSYTIPIFIQALYYGPISIGTPGKELNVTFDTGSSLTWVHSTHCPLQNVLCPNQRRYDKTSSTTYRKNGKLFAVLYGSGGVAGLYSQDSITVAGLTVQNQTFGEAILEPSNVFEDTPSSGIMGLGFTDIEEEGEPTVFDNMVSQGILPAPVFSFYLNSDGGEIELAADKSKDDYANHCATMRVEVVKSIETEGPESVLTLGGTNSDFYTGEFTFVDISESDQWKFDMDRVQLSNGAGIIYPQGCGAAVDSGTSLIIGPEDEVDHLNRELGGSPIPELPRMYSVDCSTVPYLPDIEFVVKGRKLALSSKYYIVRMQLSEEEEEEPICMIGLISNEKMEELEAGFWVLGNLFMRAFYTQFDKGNSRIGFAKTKY
;
A
#
# COMPACT_ATOMS: atom_id res chain seq x y z
N MET A 1 -3.02 -54.88 -1.77
CA MET A 1 -3.55 -54.40 -0.46
C MET A 1 -2.34 -53.90 0.34
N LYS A 2 -2.28 -52.63 0.75
CA LYS A 2 -2.69 -52.13 2.09
C LYS A 2 -1.89 -52.84 3.21
N THR A 3 -1.18 -52.18 4.15
CA THR A 3 -1.37 -50.81 4.72
C THR A 3 -0.23 -50.36 5.67
N LEU A 4 -0.05 -49.03 5.79
CA LEU A 4 0.25 -48.19 6.99
C LEU A 4 1.61 -48.18 7.75
N PHE A 5 2.13 -46.95 7.88
CA PHE A 5 2.99 -46.34 8.93
C PHE A 5 2.16 -46.01 10.22
N PRO A 6 2.72 -45.70 11.43
CA PRO A 6 3.49 -44.47 11.80
C PRO A 6 4.77 -44.72 12.64
N ALA A 7 5.86 -43.94 12.52
CA ALA A 7 6.11 -42.57 13.03
C ALA A 7 6.38 -42.49 14.56
N ALA A 8 7.54 -41.92 14.94
CA ALA A 8 8.00 -41.78 16.33
C ALA A 8 8.12 -40.30 16.73
N THR A 9 7.57 -39.96 17.89
CA THR A 9 7.51 -38.60 18.44
C THR A 9 8.80 -38.23 19.16
N LEU A 10 9.31 -37.01 18.95
CA LEU A 10 10.28 -36.39 19.86
C LEU A 10 9.76 -35.03 20.34
N VAL A 11 9.36 -34.98 21.62
CA VAL A 11 8.98 -33.73 22.30
C VAL A 11 10.23 -33.12 22.91
N VAL A 12 10.55 -31.87 22.57
CA VAL A 12 11.54 -31.07 23.31
C VAL A 12 10.85 -29.85 23.89
N LEU A 13 10.74 -29.84 25.22
CA LEU A 13 10.27 -28.73 26.01
C LEU A 13 11.46 -27.81 26.34
N ALA A 14 11.41 -26.54 25.93
CA ALA A 14 12.45 -25.57 26.27
C ALA A 14 11.85 -24.38 27.04
N LEU A 15 12.04 -24.36 28.37
CA LEU A 15 12.03 -23.10 29.12
C LEU A 15 13.39 -22.41 28.93
N THR A 16 13.38 -21.13 28.60
CA THR A 16 14.56 -20.26 28.72
C THR A 16 14.23 -19.04 29.57
N LEU A 17 14.88 -18.96 30.74
CA LEU A 17 15.13 -17.71 31.44
C LEU A 17 16.31 -17.03 30.74
N VAL A 18 16.14 -15.80 30.26
CA VAL A 18 17.26 -14.96 29.79
C VAL A 18 17.21 -13.63 30.53
N SER A 19 18.33 -13.28 31.14
CA SER A 19 18.53 -12.00 31.82
C SER A 19 19.49 -11.13 31.02
N CYS A 20 19.10 -9.88 30.80
CA CYS A 20 19.90 -8.75 30.33
C CYS A 20 20.64 -8.88 28.97
N GLY A 21 20.19 -8.09 27.97
CA GLY A 21 21.13 -7.46 27.03
C GLY A 21 21.45 -8.14 25.70
N THR A 22 20.52 -8.85 25.05
CA THR A 22 20.57 -9.17 23.61
C THR A 22 19.18 -9.48 23.05
N SER A 23 18.98 -9.26 21.75
CA SER A 23 17.76 -9.57 21.01
C SER A 23 17.33 -11.03 21.13
N VAL A 24 16.09 -11.31 21.53
CA VAL A 24 15.54 -12.67 21.59
C VAL A 24 14.38 -12.82 20.59
N LEU A 25 14.70 -13.37 19.42
CA LEU A 25 13.71 -14.05 18.57
C LEU A 25 13.26 -15.36 19.23
N HIS A 26 12.04 -15.80 18.96
CA HIS A 26 11.72 -17.23 18.96
C HIS A 26 10.85 -17.63 17.76
N PHE A 27 11.21 -18.78 17.20
CA PHE A 27 10.69 -19.35 15.97
C PHE A 27 9.43 -20.20 16.20
N PHE A 28 8.60 -20.33 15.17
CA PHE A 28 7.94 -21.59 14.85
C PHE A 28 8.15 -21.90 13.36
N GLU A 29 9.03 -22.85 13.06
CA GLU A 29 9.05 -23.55 11.78
C GLU A 29 8.06 -24.72 11.89
N ALA A 30 6.77 -24.42 11.76
CA ALA A 30 5.71 -25.43 11.78
C ALA A 30 5.58 -26.05 10.38
N GLN A 31 6.28 -27.16 10.15
CA GLN A 31 5.88 -28.09 9.08
C GLN A 31 4.55 -28.75 9.49
N ASP A 32 3.46 -28.34 8.84
CA ASP A 32 2.17 -29.05 8.71
C ASP A 32 1.61 -29.77 9.96
N LEU A 33 1.62 -29.14 11.14
CA LEU A 33 0.94 -29.68 12.33
C LEU A 33 0.21 -28.59 13.16
N PRO A 34 -1.07 -28.82 13.56
CA PRO A 34 -1.79 -27.96 14.49
C PRO A 34 -1.08 -27.93 15.85
N GLY A 35 -0.90 -26.73 16.41
CA GLY A 35 0.03 -26.52 17.51
C GLY A 35 -0.19 -25.23 18.31
N ARG A 36 0.32 -25.25 19.54
CA ARG A 36 0.29 -24.11 20.46
C ARG A 36 1.63 -23.36 20.41
N SER A 37 1.58 -22.09 20.04
CA SER A 37 2.72 -21.16 20.07
C SER A 37 2.67 -20.25 21.29
N GLY A 38 3.83 -19.86 21.82
CA GLY A 38 3.89 -18.92 22.93
C GLY A 38 5.25 -18.25 23.12
N THR A 39 5.20 -16.96 23.43
CA THR A 39 6.37 -16.11 23.68
C THR A 39 6.26 -15.53 25.09
N THR A 40 7.34 -15.56 25.88
CA THR A 40 7.37 -14.86 27.18
C THR A 40 8.72 -14.18 27.38
N THR A 41 8.73 -12.86 27.62
CA THR A 41 9.97 -12.11 27.90
C THR A 41 9.75 -10.95 28.87
N GLY A 42 10.78 -10.60 29.64
CA GLY A 42 10.74 -9.51 30.63
C GLY A 42 10.95 -8.12 30.01
N ARG A 43 11.90 -7.98 29.07
CA ARG A 43 12.18 -6.73 28.36
C ARG A 43 12.67 -7.03 26.94
N CYS A 44 12.24 -6.22 25.98
CA CYS A 44 12.69 -6.21 24.60
C CYS A 44 12.64 -4.78 24.05
N ASP A 45 13.25 -4.56 22.89
CA ASP A 45 13.09 -3.32 22.13
C ASP A 45 12.02 -3.56 21.04
N HIS A 46 12.10 -4.70 20.35
CA HIS A 46 11.16 -5.10 19.31
C HIS A 46 10.72 -6.56 19.43
N ILE A 47 9.43 -6.83 19.21
CA ILE A 47 8.88 -8.18 18.98
C ILE A 47 8.12 -8.22 17.65
N ARG A 48 8.38 -9.27 16.86
CA ARG A 48 7.64 -9.59 15.63
C ARG A 48 7.18 -11.04 15.71
N THR A 49 5.87 -11.27 15.55
CA THR A 49 5.26 -12.61 15.52
C THR A 49 4.47 -12.76 14.22
N ALA A 50 4.79 -13.78 13.43
CA ALA A 50 4.09 -14.11 12.20
C ALA A 50 3.72 -15.60 12.20
N THR A 51 2.47 -15.96 11.94
CA THR A 51 2.06 -17.36 11.72
C THR A 51 0.90 -17.45 10.75
N ASP A 52 0.88 -18.53 9.96
CA ASP A 52 -0.20 -18.82 9.02
C ASP A 52 -1.39 -19.49 9.75
N HIS A 53 -1.16 -20.64 10.39
CA HIS A 53 -2.15 -21.40 11.16
C HIS A 53 -1.66 -21.67 12.60
N CYS A 54 -2.55 -21.70 13.60
CA CYS A 54 -2.28 -22.19 14.96
C CYS A 54 -3.53 -22.63 15.73
N ASP A 55 -3.39 -23.44 16.80
CA ASP A 55 -4.50 -23.66 17.73
C ASP A 55 -4.58 -22.50 18.71
N HIS A 56 -3.42 -22.12 19.26
CA HIS A 56 -3.32 -21.11 20.31
C HIS A 56 -2.04 -20.29 20.15
N ILE A 57 -2.13 -18.97 20.26
CA ILE A 57 -1.00 -18.07 20.52
C ILE A 57 -1.08 -17.50 21.94
N ARG A 58 0.06 -17.49 22.64
CA ARG A 58 0.20 -16.84 23.96
C ARG A 58 1.43 -15.95 24.03
N THR A 59 1.24 -14.64 24.00
CA THR A 59 2.33 -13.67 24.10
C THR A 59 2.27 -12.97 25.45
N ALA A 60 3.35 -13.01 26.24
CA ALA A 60 3.44 -12.40 27.57
C ALA A 60 4.71 -11.57 27.71
N ILE A 61 4.60 -10.24 27.71
CA ILE A 61 5.74 -9.32 27.61
C ILE A 61 5.72 -8.32 28.77
N GLY A 62 6.84 -8.18 29.48
CA GLY A 62 6.98 -7.19 30.56
C GLY A 62 7.05 -5.75 30.04
N LEU A 63 8.06 -5.45 29.22
CA LEU A 63 8.27 -4.16 28.57
C LEU A 63 8.78 -4.37 27.13
N CYS A 64 8.22 -3.68 26.14
CA CYS A 64 8.75 -3.67 24.77
C CYS A 64 8.46 -2.35 24.07
N ASP A 65 9.40 -1.75 23.36
CA ASP A 65 9.10 -0.49 22.66
C ASP A 65 8.11 -0.73 21.49
N HIS A 66 8.36 -1.74 20.65
CA HIS A 66 7.49 -2.08 19.51
C HIS A 66 7.04 -3.55 19.49
N ILE A 67 5.75 -3.79 19.26
CA ILE A 67 5.17 -5.14 19.13
C ILE A 67 4.35 -5.24 17.84
N ARG A 68 4.77 -6.11 16.92
CA ARG A 68 4.06 -6.43 15.66
C ARG A 68 3.64 -7.90 15.62
N THR A 69 2.36 -8.14 15.34
CA THR A 69 1.79 -9.49 15.24
C THR A 69 0.94 -9.62 13.97
N VAL A 70 1.21 -10.63 13.14
CA VAL A 70 0.44 -10.98 11.94
C VAL A 70 0.05 -12.46 12.02
N ILE A 71 -1.24 -12.76 12.08
CA ILE A 71 -1.76 -14.12 12.24
C ILE A 71 -2.81 -14.37 11.15
N GLY A 72 -2.68 -15.46 10.39
CA GLY A 72 -3.68 -15.87 9.42
C GLY A 72 -4.93 -16.45 10.10
N LEU A 73 -4.80 -17.65 10.65
CA LEU A 73 -5.86 -18.45 11.26
C LEU A 73 -5.42 -18.94 12.65
N CYS A 74 -6.27 -18.78 13.68
CA CYS A 74 -6.00 -19.38 14.99
C CYS A 74 -7.23 -19.54 15.89
N ASP A 75 -7.44 -20.65 16.60
CA ASP A 75 -8.61 -20.73 17.50
C ASP A 75 -8.54 -19.67 18.61
N HIS A 76 -7.38 -19.52 19.27
CA HIS A 76 -7.23 -18.73 20.49
C HIS A 76 -5.98 -17.83 20.53
N ILE A 77 -6.14 -16.52 20.61
CA ILE A 77 -5.06 -15.58 20.88
C ILE A 77 -5.17 -15.03 22.30
N ARG A 78 -4.06 -15.06 23.05
CA ARG A 78 -3.91 -14.37 24.34
C ARG A 78 -2.64 -13.55 24.38
N THR A 79 -2.76 -12.24 24.45
CA THR A 79 -1.63 -11.31 24.55
C THR A 79 -1.71 -10.54 25.87
N ALA A 80 -0.63 -10.52 26.64
CA ALA A 80 -0.49 -9.81 27.91
C ALA A 80 0.78 -8.96 27.87
N ILE A 81 0.67 -7.64 27.94
CA ILE A 81 1.79 -6.69 27.79
C ILE A 81 1.78 -5.72 28.97
N GLY A 82 2.88 -5.61 29.71
CA GLY A 82 3.00 -4.67 30.83
C GLY A 82 3.12 -3.23 30.36
N LEU A 83 4.16 -2.92 29.60
CA LEU A 83 4.43 -1.59 29.04
C LEU A 83 4.87 -1.70 27.59
N CYS A 84 4.38 -0.80 26.73
CA CYS A 84 4.95 -0.61 25.40
C CYS A 84 4.88 0.84 24.92
N ASN A 85 5.57 1.16 23.82
CA ASN A 85 5.26 2.37 23.06
C ASN A 85 4.15 1.96 22.09
N HIS A 86 4.48 1.24 21.02
CA HIS A 86 3.51 0.86 19.98
C HIS A 86 3.18 -0.64 19.95
N ILE A 87 1.90 -0.95 19.77
CA ILE A 87 1.41 -2.30 19.45
C ILE A 87 0.56 -2.26 18.16
N ARG A 88 0.96 -3.05 17.17
CA ARG A 88 0.22 -3.28 15.92
C ARG A 88 -0.05 -4.79 15.79
N THR A 89 -1.31 -5.19 15.75
CA THR A 89 -1.71 -6.60 15.63
C THR A 89 -2.80 -6.75 14.59
N ALA A 90 -2.53 -7.53 13.54
CA ALA A 90 -3.49 -7.97 12.54
C ALA A 90 -3.70 -9.48 12.66
N ILE A 91 -4.96 -9.88 12.62
CA ILE A 91 -5.42 -11.24 12.86
C ILE A 91 -6.52 -11.50 11.83
N GLY A 92 -6.31 -12.45 10.91
CA GLY A 92 -7.28 -12.84 9.90
C GLY A 92 -8.56 -13.44 10.52
N ARG A 93 -8.51 -14.70 10.92
CA ARG A 93 -9.65 -15.39 11.54
C ARG A 93 -9.28 -16.07 12.84
N CYS A 94 -9.98 -15.70 13.92
CA CYS A 94 -9.88 -16.36 15.22
C CYS A 94 -11.22 -16.45 15.95
N ASP A 95 -11.44 -17.57 16.63
CA ASP A 95 -12.65 -17.75 17.47
C ASP A 95 -12.60 -16.85 18.70
N HIS A 96 -11.44 -16.76 19.36
CA HIS A 96 -11.28 -16.07 20.64
C HIS A 96 -9.98 -15.27 20.74
N ILE A 97 -10.10 -13.94 20.83
CA ILE A 97 -8.97 -13.01 21.03
C ILE A 97 -9.08 -12.38 22.42
N ARG A 98 -7.97 -12.34 23.17
CA ARG A 98 -7.87 -11.63 24.45
C ARG A 98 -6.56 -10.87 24.54
N THR A 99 -6.63 -9.55 24.57
CA THR A 99 -5.48 -8.67 24.74
C THR A 99 -5.60 -7.92 26.07
N ALA A 100 -4.54 -7.93 26.88
CA ALA A 100 -4.43 -7.19 28.13
C ALA A 100 -3.15 -6.35 28.10
N THR A 101 -3.29 -5.03 28.16
CA THR A 101 -2.19 -4.06 28.13
C THR A 101 -2.16 -3.26 29.43
N GLY A 102 -0.97 -2.85 29.89
CA GLY A 102 -0.81 -1.97 31.05
C GLY A 102 -0.78 -0.48 30.67
N ARG A 103 0.28 -0.03 29.97
CA ARG A 103 0.34 1.29 29.32
C ARG A 103 1.03 1.18 27.95
N CYS A 104 0.37 1.68 26.90
CA CYS A 104 0.88 1.72 25.53
C CYS A 104 0.25 2.91 24.75
N ASN A 105 1.00 3.53 23.84
CA ASN A 105 0.64 4.75 23.10
C ASN A 105 1.06 4.65 21.61
N PRO A 106 0.13 4.59 20.62
CA PRO A 106 -1.26 4.14 20.68
C PRO A 106 -1.36 2.60 20.58
N ILE A 107 -2.56 2.08 20.84
CA ILE A 107 -2.87 0.64 20.78
C ILE A 107 -3.70 0.34 19.53
N SER A 108 -3.16 -0.44 18.58
CA SER A 108 -3.92 -0.98 17.45
C SER A 108 -3.85 -2.50 17.42
N SER A 109 -4.71 -3.16 18.20
CA SER A 109 -5.02 -4.58 18.06
C SER A 109 -6.45 -4.75 17.57
N LYS A 110 -6.64 -4.92 16.25
CA LYS A 110 -7.96 -5.17 15.66
C LYS A 110 -8.02 -6.63 15.17
N PRO A 111 -9.00 -7.44 15.61
CA PRO A 111 -9.46 -8.60 14.83
C PRO A 111 -9.86 -8.09 13.44
N SER A 112 -9.48 -8.75 12.34
CA SER A 112 -9.97 -8.34 11.00
C SER A 112 -11.40 -8.81 10.71
N LEU A 113 -12.19 -9.03 11.77
CA LEU A 113 -13.60 -9.45 11.72
C LEU A 113 -14.56 -8.42 12.33
N GLU A 114 -14.07 -7.23 12.72
CA GLU A 114 -14.90 -6.03 12.60
C GLU A 114 -14.57 -5.35 11.27
N MET A 115 -15.63 -5.09 10.52
CA MET A 115 -15.66 -4.73 9.10
C MET A 115 -15.02 -3.37 8.83
N SER A 116 -13.70 -3.32 8.90
CA SER A 116 -12.90 -2.32 8.19
C SER A 116 -13.22 -2.48 6.71
N TYR A 117 -13.99 -1.55 6.14
CA TYR A 117 -14.40 -1.60 4.75
C TYR A 117 -13.17 -1.56 3.83
N THR A 118 -12.70 -2.73 3.41
CA THR A 118 -11.83 -2.86 2.25
C THR A 118 -12.64 -2.42 1.05
N ILE A 119 -12.21 -1.32 0.40
CA ILE A 119 -12.76 -0.88 -0.90
C ILE A 119 -12.76 -2.11 -1.82
N PRO A 120 -13.92 -2.56 -2.33
CA PRO A 120 -13.99 -3.77 -3.13
C PRO A 120 -13.00 -3.74 -4.30
N ILE A 121 -12.38 -4.87 -4.63
CA ILE A 121 -11.27 -4.94 -5.60
C ILE A 121 -11.67 -4.36 -6.97
N PHE A 122 -12.94 -4.52 -7.38
CA PHE A 122 -13.48 -3.95 -8.63
C PHE A 122 -13.54 -2.42 -8.67
N ILE A 123 -13.38 -1.72 -7.53
CA ILE A 123 -13.27 -0.26 -7.43
C ILE A 123 -11.78 0.18 -7.36
N GLN A 124 -10.85 -0.75 -7.17
CA GLN A 124 -9.43 -0.44 -7.05
C GLN A 124 -8.73 -0.41 -8.41
N ALA A 125 -8.49 0.80 -8.93
CA ALA A 125 -7.57 1.02 -10.05
C ALA A 125 -6.12 0.94 -9.54
N LEU A 126 -5.56 -0.27 -9.51
CA LEU A 126 -4.18 -0.54 -9.14
C LEU A 126 -3.23 -0.23 -10.29
N TYR A 127 -2.30 0.70 -10.08
CA TYR A 127 -1.25 1.08 -11.03
C TYR A 127 0.03 0.29 -10.74
N TYR A 128 0.42 -0.61 -11.65
CA TYR A 128 1.56 -1.53 -11.47
C TYR A 128 2.49 -1.53 -12.68
N GLY A 129 3.74 -1.96 -12.52
CA GLY A 129 4.62 -2.14 -13.67
C GLY A 129 5.80 -3.06 -13.40
N PRO A 130 6.56 -3.41 -14.46
CA PRO A 130 7.59 -4.43 -14.39
C PRO A 130 8.86 -3.92 -13.68
N ILE A 131 9.30 -4.68 -12.67
CA ILE A 131 10.65 -4.63 -12.13
C ILE A 131 11.35 -5.97 -12.37
N SER A 132 12.67 -6.00 -12.38
CA SER A 132 13.45 -7.23 -12.54
C SER A 132 14.36 -7.44 -11.33
N ILE A 133 14.21 -8.57 -10.63
CA ILE A 133 15.00 -8.88 -9.43
C ILE A 133 15.96 -10.04 -9.72
N GLY A 134 17.22 -9.87 -9.35
CA GLY A 134 18.25 -10.92 -9.43
C GLY A 134 19.12 -10.94 -10.69
N THR A 135 19.99 -11.94 -10.78
CA THR A 135 20.88 -12.16 -11.93
C THR A 135 20.96 -13.65 -12.30
N PRO A 136 20.37 -14.11 -13.43
CA PRO A 136 19.58 -13.33 -14.38
C PRO A 136 18.31 -12.73 -13.74
N GLY A 137 17.91 -11.55 -14.21
CA GLY A 137 16.76 -10.84 -13.65
C GLY A 137 15.44 -11.54 -13.92
N LYS A 138 14.70 -11.84 -12.86
CA LYS A 138 13.31 -12.33 -12.92
C LYS A 138 12.38 -11.12 -12.91
N GLU A 139 11.66 -10.94 -14.01
CA GLU A 139 10.62 -9.92 -14.16
C GLU A 139 9.39 -10.26 -13.28
N LEU A 140 8.90 -9.24 -12.57
CA LEU A 140 7.77 -9.24 -11.66
C LEU A 140 7.05 -7.90 -11.75
N ASN A 141 5.73 -7.91 -11.78
CA ASN A 141 4.93 -6.69 -11.74
C ASN A 141 4.74 -6.24 -10.30
N VAL A 142 4.86 -4.95 -9.99
CA VAL A 142 4.64 -4.40 -8.65
C VAL A 142 3.82 -3.12 -8.71
N THR A 143 3.00 -2.90 -7.69
CA THR A 143 2.32 -1.60 -7.49
C THR A 143 3.36 -0.58 -7.03
N PHE A 144 3.40 0.60 -7.68
CA PHE A 144 4.26 1.70 -7.25
C PHE A 144 3.48 2.58 -6.27
N ASP A 145 3.89 2.60 -5.01
CA ASP A 145 3.07 3.07 -3.89
C ASP A 145 3.79 4.19 -3.13
N THR A 146 3.28 5.42 -3.19
CA THR A 146 3.81 6.54 -2.40
C THR A 146 3.33 6.55 -0.95
N GLY A 147 2.24 5.83 -0.62
CA GLY A 147 1.73 5.64 0.73
C GLY A 147 2.57 4.67 1.59
N SER A 148 3.48 3.89 0.99
CA SER A 148 4.39 3.00 1.73
C SER A 148 5.84 3.03 1.24
N SER A 149 6.74 2.48 2.05
CA SER A 149 8.20 2.57 1.83
C SER A 149 8.87 1.20 1.65
N LEU A 150 8.23 0.11 2.05
CA LEU A 150 8.80 -1.23 1.90
C LEU A 150 8.56 -1.76 0.49
N THR A 151 9.64 -2.12 -0.22
CA THR A 151 9.55 -2.99 -1.40
C THR A 151 9.46 -4.46 -0.97
N TRP A 152 8.44 -5.18 -1.43
CA TRP A 152 8.26 -6.62 -1.18
C TRP A 152 7.60 -7.32 -2.37
N VAL A 153 7.88 -8.62 -2.53
CA VAL A 153 7.29 -9.48 -3.56
C VAL A 153 7.01 -10.89 -3.03
N HIS A 154 6.06 -11.61 -3.63
CA HIS A 154 5.78 -13.02 -3.27
C HIS A 154 7.00 -13.92 -3.49
N SER A 155 7.37 -14.73 -2.49
CA SER A 155 8.44 -15.71 -2.58
C SER A 155 7.93 -17.06 -3.08
N THR A 156 8.78 -17.83 -3.78
CA THR A 156 8.54 -19.27 -4.03
C THR A 156 8.31 -20.06 -2.74
N HIS A 157 8.73 -19.55 -1.59
CA HIS A 157 8.53 -20.17 -0.28
C HIS A 157 7.14 -19.91 0.34
N CYS A 158 6.27 -19.12 -0.30
CA CYS A 158 4.86 -19.04 0.09
C CYS A 158 4.17 -20.41 -0.11
N PRO A 159 3.57 -21.04 0.92
CA PRO A 159 3.01 -22.38 0.81
C PRO A 159 1.92 -22.50 -0.28
N LEU A 160 1.95 -23.59 -1.06
CA LEU A 160 0.97 -23.87 -2.12
C LEU A 160 -0.47 -24.08 -1.63
N GLN A 161 -0.65 -24.33 -0.33
CA GLN A 161 -1.97 -24.45 0.30
C GLN A 161 -2.60 -23.07 0.58
N ASN A 162 -1.81 -22.00 0.51
CA ASN A 162 -2.32 -20.64 0.50
C ASN A 162 -2.68 -20.28 -0.95
N VAL A 163 -3.98 -20.30 -1.26
CA VAL A 163 -4.55 -20.04 -2.60
C VAL A 163 -4.12 -18.67 -3.15
N LEU A 164 -3.80 -17.75 -2.24
CA LEU A 164 -3.47 -16.34 -2.43
C LEU A 164 -2.09 -16.05 -3.05
N CYS A 165 -1.27 -17.07 -3.34
CA CYS A 165 0.05 -16.89 -3.96
C CYS A 165 0.13 -17.57 -5.34
N PRO A 166 -0.13 -16.88 -6.47
CA PRO A 166 -0.03 -17.48 -7.81
C PRO A 166 1.40 -17.95 -8.17
N ASN A 167 1.54 -19.11 -8.81
CA ASN A 167 2.85 -19.78 -8.96
C ASN A 167 3.85 -19.10 -9.93
N GLN A 168 3.38 -18.38 -10.96
CA GLN A 168 4.26 -17.87 -12.03
C GLN A 168 4.87 -16.47 -11.74
N ARG A 169 4.38 -15.81 -10.68
CA ARG A 169 4.62 -14.41 -10.32
C ARG A 169 5.44 -14.26 -9.03
N ARG A 170 6.37 -15.17 -8.77
CA ARG A 170 7.13 -15.24 -7.51
C ARG A 170 8.64 -15.06 -7.73
N TYR A 171 9.32 -14.48 -6.75
CA TYR A 171 10.79 -14.43 -6.68
C TYR A 171 11.37 -15.76 -6.17
N ASP A 172 12.40 -16.25 -6.86
CA ASP A 172 13.18 -17.42 -6.46
C ASP A 172 14.66 -17.05 -6.25
N LYS A 173 15.04 -16.86 -4.98
CA LYS A 173 16.43 -16.61 -4.58
C LYS A 173 17.45 -17.65 -5.04
N THR A 174 17.02 -18.88 -5.32
CA THR A 174 17.94 -19.94 -5.79
C THR A 174 18.34 -19.77 -7.25
N SER A 175 17.57 -18.99 -8.02
CA SER A 175 17.86 -18.66 -9.41
C SER A 175 18.82 -17.46 -9.61
N SER A 176 19.05 -16.67 -8.56
CA SER A 176 19.84 -15.44 -8.61
C SER A 176 21.28 -15.63 -8.11
N THR A 177 22.24 -15.21 -8.93
CA THR A 177 23.67 -15.19 -8.59
C THR A 177 24.09 -13.96 -7.78
N THR A 178 23.26 -12.92 -7.73
CA THR A 178 23.50 -11.68 -6.96
C THR A 178 22.78 -11.67 -5.61
N TYR A 179 21.92 -12.67 -5.33
CA TYR A 179 21.23 -12.84 -4.06
C TYR A 179 22.20 -12.93 -2.87
N ARG A 180 21.86 -12.21 -1.81
CA ARG A 180 22.50 -12.24 -0.49
C ARG A 180 21.42 -12.46 0.58
N LYS A 181 21.65 -13.44 1.44
CA LYS A 181 20.76 -13.72 2.57
C LYS A 181 20.85 -12.60 3.61
N ASN A 182 19.72 -11.94 3.89
CA ASN A 182 19.53 -11.13 5.10
C ASN A 182 18.83 -12.00 6.18
N GLY A 183 17.57 -12.39 5.95
CA GLY A 183 16.82 -13.32 6.79
C GLY A 183 16.19 -12.71 8.05
N LYS A 184 16.28 -11.41 8.28
CA LYS A 184 15.51 -10.69 9.31
C LYS A 184 14.01 -10.74 8.96
N LEU A 185 13.15 -11.05 9.93
CA LEU A 185 11.69 -11.07 9.70
C LEU A 185 11.14 -9.65 9.50
N PHE A 186 10.27 -9.50 8.50
CA PHE A 186 9.44 -8.30 8.30
C PHE A 186 7.95 -8.63 8.42
N ALA A 187 7.19 -7.63 8.82
CA ALA A 187 5.73 -7.68 8.89
C ALA A 187 5.22 -6.23 8.71
N VAL A 188 4.35 -6.03 7.71
CA VAL A 188 3.75 -4.73 7.38
C VAL A 188 2.24 -4.88 7.30
N LEU A 189 1.52 -3.84 7.73
CA LEU A 189 0.07 -3.75 7.70
C LEU A 189 -0.35 -2.61 6.78
N TYR A 190 -1.34 -2.87 5.95
CA TYR A 190 -1.99 -1.89 5.07
C TYR A 190 -3.44 -1.68 5.53
N GLY A 191 -4.13 -0.68 4.98
CA GLY A 191 -5.55 -0.43 5.32
C GLY A 191 -6.46 -1.63 5.04
N SER A 192 -6.12 -2.43 4.02
CA SER A 192 -6.88 -3.57 3.50
C SER A 192 -6.39 -4.95 3.97
N GLY A 193 -5.23 -5.05 4.62
CA GLY A 193 -4.60 -6.35 4.91
C GLY A 193 -3.20 -6.24 5.53
N GLY A 194 -2.37 -7.26 5.30
CA GLY A 194 -1.00 -7.25 5.79
C GLY A 194 -0.17 -8.34 5.13
N VAL A 195 1.15 -8.25 5.25
CA VAL A 195 2.10 -9.18 4.65
C VAL A 195 3.24 -9.44 5.62
N ALA A 196 3.72 -10.70 5.65
CA ALA A 196 4.85 -11.10 6.47
C ALA A 196 5.82 -12.00 5.69
N GLY A 197 7.09 -11.93 6.07
CA GLY A 197 8.15 -12.57 5.30
C GLY A 197 9.55 -12.36 5.85
N LEU A 198 10.54 -12.65 5.01
CA LEU A 198 11.95 -12.48 5.32
C LEU A 198 12.56 -11.39 4.44
N TYR A 199 13.39 -10.54 5.01
CA TYR A 199 14.24 -9.66 4.21
C TYR A 199 15.26 -10.48 3.43
N SER A 200 15.46 -10.11 2.18
CA SER A 200 16.52 -10.60 1.30
C SER A 200 17.17 -9.42 0.60
N GLN A 201 18.38 -9.62 0.09
CA GLN A 201 19.12 -8.59 -0.62
C GLN A 201 19.50 -9.09 -2.02
N ASP A 202 19.25 -8.28 -3.05
CA ASP A 202 19.60 -8.63 -4.43
C ASP A 202 19.76 -7.36 -5.29
N SER A 203 20.04 -7.52 -6.59
CA SER A 203 19.91 -6.43 -7.57
C SER A 203 18.45 -6.25 -7.96
N ILE A 204 17.95 -5.00 -8.01
CA ILE A 204 16.64 -4.66 -8.58
C ILE A 204 16.82 -3.69 -9.74
N THR A 205 16.23 -4.02 -10.89
CA THR A 205 16.22 -3.17 -12.09
C THR A 205 14.82 -2.61 -12.34
N VAL A 206 14.73 -1.30 -12.52
CA VAL A 206 13.49 -0.54 -12.73
C VAL A 206 13.76 0.44 -13.86
N ALA A 207 12.91 0.52 -14.89
CA ALA A 207 13.14 1.37 -16.06
C ALA A 207 14.52 1.18 -16.76
N GLY A 208 15.14 0.00 -16.63
CA GLY A 208 16.51 -0.26 -17.10
C GLY A 208 17.64 0.25 -16.18
N LEU A 209 17.31 0.93 -15.09
CA LEU A 209 18.23 1.36 -14.03
C LEU A 209 18.39 0.25 -12.99
N THR A 210 19.61 -0.27 -12.79
CA THR A 210 19.87 -1.35 -11.83
C THR A 210 20.45 -0.83 -10.51
N VAL A 211 19.67 -0.94 -9.43
CA VAL A 211 20.12 -0.76 -8.05
C VAL A 211 20.83 -2.02 -7.57
N GLN A 212 22.02 -1.86 -7.00
CA GLN A 212 22.80 -2.95 -6.39
C GLN A 212 22.52 -3.08 -4.89
N ASN A 213 22.55 -4.31 -4.37
CA ASN A 213 22.38 -4.63 -2.95
C ASN A 213 21.10 -4.05 -2.30
N GLN A 214 19.99 -3.97 -3.04
CA GLN A 214 18.70 -3.55 -2.49
C GLN A 214 18.19 -4.60 -1.50
N THR A 215 17.85 -4.18 -0.27
CA THR A 215 17.09 -5.01 0.66
C THR A 215 15.59 -4.90 0.37
N PHE A 216 14.90 -6.04 0.27
CA PHE A 216 13.46 -6.11 0.00
C PHE A 216 12.82 -7.29 0.74
N GLY A 217 11.51 -7.31 0.84
CA GLY A 217 10.76 -8.40 1.48
C GLY A 217 10.44 -9.56 0.55
N GLU A 218 10.90 -10.77 0.87
CA GLU A 218 10.31 -12.03 0.39
C GLU A 218 9.06 -12.36 1.21
N ALA A 219 7.88 -12.07 0.67
CA ALA A 219 6.61 -12.41 1.31
C ALA A 219 6.38 -13.93 1.28
N ILE A 220 6.13 -14.52 2.46
CA ILE A 220 5.84 -15.95 2.64
C ILE A 220 4.44 -16.20 3.23
N LEU A 221 3.80 -15.14 3.73
CA LEU A 221 2.48 -15.14 4.34
C LEU A 221 1.74 -13.85 3.96
N GLU A 222 0.58 -14.02 3.34
CA GLU A 222 -0.39 -12.96 3.06
C GLU A 222 -1.78 -13.49 3.44
N PRO A 223 -2.35 -13.08 4.59
CA PRO A 223 -3.65 -13.56 5.06
C PRO A 223 -4.86 -12.81 4.47
N SER A 224 -4.63 -11.86 3.56
CA SER A 224 -5.66 -11.05 2.90
C SER A 224 -5.88 -11.48 1.46
N ASN A 225 -7.13 -11.54 0.99
CA ASN A 225 -7.44 -11.83 -0.42
C ASN A 225 -7.29 -10.61 -1.36
N VAL A 226 -6.63 -9.54 -0.90
CA VAL A 226 -6.54 -8.26 -1.62
C VAL A 226 -5.73 -8.39 -2.91
N PHE A 227 -4.70 -9.24 -2.94
CA PHE A 227 -3.84 -9.40 -4.11
C PHE A 227 -4.21 -10.63 -4.96
N GLU A 228 -5.19 -11.45 -4.56
CA GLU A 228 -5.59 -12.72 -5.19
C GLU A 228 -5.96 -12.53 -6.68
N ASP A 229 -6.80 -11.55 -6.96
CA ASP A 229 -7.28 -11.21 -8.31
C ASP A 229 -6.43 -10.13 -9.01
N THR A 230 -5.25 -9.80 -8.47
CA THR A 230 -4.41 -8.73 -9.03
C THR A 230 -3.29 -9.27 -9.93
N PRO A 231 -2.90 -8.53 -10.99
CA PRO A 231 -1.70 -8.84 -11.78
C PRO A 231 -0.39 -8.54 -11.05
N SER A 232 -0.46 -7.87 -9.90
CA SER A 232 0.69 -7.45 -9.10
C SER A 232 1.29 -8.62 -8.30
N SER A 233 2.62 -8.67 -8.25
CA SER A 233 3.43 -9.65 -7.51
C SER A 233 3.92 -9.10 -6.16
N GLY A 234 3.46 -7.89 -5.78
CA GLY A 234 3.88 -7.18 -4.58
C GLY A 234 3.83 -5.65 -4.73
N ILE A 235 4.58 -4.93 -3.91
CA ILE A 235 4.63 -3.46 -3.87
C ILE A 235 6.07 -2.99 -3.94
N MET A 236 6.32 -1.90 -4.67
CA MET A 236 7.53 -1.09 -4.56
C MET A 236 7.18 0.25 -3.91
N GLY A 237 7.50 0.37 -2.63
CA GLY A 237 7.30 1.60 -1.87
C GLY A 237 8.19 2.76 -2.34
N LEU A 238 7.58 3.93 -2.46
CA LEU A 238 8.14 5.22 -2.89
C LEU A 238 7.99 6.31 -1.82
N GLY A 239 7.52 5.96 -0.62
CA GLY A 239 7.52 6.81 0.57
C GLY A 239 8.93 7.16 1.08
N PHE A 240 9.01 7.69 2.30
CA PHE A 240 10.29 7.89 2.99
C PHE A 240 10.61 6.67 3.85
N THR A 241 11.88 6.28 3.93
CA THR A 241 12.31 5.27 4.89
C THR A 241 12.03 5.76 6.31
N ASP A 242 11.22 5.01 7.05
CA ASP A 242 10.96 5.24 8.47
C ASP A 242 12.27 5.10 9.25
N ILE A 243 12.78 6.24 9.72
CA ILE A 243 14.09 6.35 10.39
C ILE A 243 14.00 5.84 11.83
N GLU A 244 12.81 5.83 12.44
CA GLU A 244 12.62 5.43 13.84
C GLU A 244 12.51 3.89 13.99
N GLU A 245 12.16 3.15 12.94
CA GLU A 245 11.91 1.68 12.97
C GLU A 245 13.06 0.76 12.47
N GLU A 246 14.29 1.25 12.31
CA GLU A 246 15.34 0.57 11.51
C GLU A 246 14.85 0.25 10.07
N GLY A 247 14.19 1.21 9.42
CA GLY A 247 13.72 1.06 8.05
C GLY A 247 14.86 0.80 7.07
N GLU A 248 14.65 -0.13 6.13
CA GLU A 248 15.57 -0.35 5.02
C GLU A 248 15.40 0.78 3.97
N PRO A 249 16.47 1.26 3.31
CA PRO A 249 16.36 2.28 2.27
C PRO A 249 15.45 1.82 1.11
N THR A 250 14.56 2.71 0.64
CA THR A 250 13.71 2.40 -0.51
C THR A 250 14.55 2.17 -1.78
N VAL A 251 13.96 1.54 -2.81
CA VAL A 251 14.61 1.41 -4.12
C VAL A 251 15.02 2.78 -4.68
N PHE A 252 14.17 3.79 -4.48
CA PHE A 252 14.44 5.16 -4.91
C PHE A 252 15.59 5.80 -4.13
N ASP A 253 15.66 5.61 -2.81
CA ASP A 253 16.77 6.13 -1.99
C ASP A 253 18.11 5.48 -2.33
N ASN A 254 18.10 4.19 -2.68
CA ASN A 254 19.29 3.51 -3.19
C ASN A 254 19.65 3.96 -4.61
N MET A 255 18.69 4.30 -5.48
CA MET A 255 19.01 4.95 -6.77
C MET A 255 19.69 6.30 -6.59
N VAL A 256 19.19 7.15 -5.68
CA VAL A 256 19.78 8.47 -5.39
C VAL A 256 21.18 8.32 -4.79
N SER A 257 21.34 7.50 -3.74
CA SER A 257 22.61 7.34 -3.05
C SER A 257 23.69 6.61 -3.86
N GLN A 258 23.31 5.75 -4.81
CA GLN A 258 24.24 5.12 -5.77
C GLN A 258 24.56 6.02 -6.98
N GLY A 259 23.98 7.23 -7.07
CA GLY A 259 24.22 8.16 -8.18
C GLY A 259 23.64 7.69 -9.51
N ILE A 260 22.59 6.88 -9.48
CA ILE A 260 21.94 6.30 -10.66
C ILE A 260 21.00 7.30 -11.33
N LEU A 261 20.42 8.23 -10.56
CA LEU A 261 19.51 9.27 -11.05
C LEU A 261 20.21 10.64 -11.18
N PRO A 262 19.82 11.47 -12.15
CA PRO A 262 20.34 12.83 -12.29
C PRO A 262 19.83 13.78 -11.20
N ALA A 263 18.67 13.51 -10.62
CA ALA A 263 18.07 14.25 -9.52
C ALA A 263 17.21 13.34 -8.63
N PRO A 264 17.05 13.67 -7.33
CA PRO A 264 16.17 12.97 -6.38
C PRO A 264 14.68 13.33 -6.59
N VAL A 265 14.22 13.16 -7.82
CA VAL A 265 12.85 13.44 -8.28
C VAL A 265 12.25 12.20 -8.94
N PHE A 266 10.97 11.94 -8.73
CA PHE A 266 10.16 11.08 -9.60
C PHE A 266 8.80 11.73 -9.87
N SER A 267 8.06 11.23 -10.86
CA SER A 267 6.75 11.80 -11.21
C SER A 267 5.84 10.82 -11.94
N PHE A 268 4.54 10.98 -11.74
CA PHE A 268 3.51 10.16 -12.35
C PHE A 268 2.64 10.97 -13.33
N TYR A 269 2.38 10.36 -14.49
CA TYR A 269 1.21 10.60 -15.32
C TYR A 269 0.31 9.37 -15.24
N LEU A 270 -0.95 9.53 -14.84
CA LEU A 270 -1.94 8.45 -14.85
C LEU A 270 -2.97 8.76 -15.94
N ASN A 271 -3.14 7.88 -16.94
CA ASN A 271 -4.20 8.03 -17.93
C ASN A 271 -5.57 7.88 -17.23
N SER A 272 -6.52 8.77 -17.56
CA SER A 272 -7.89 8.76 -17.06
C SER A 272 -8.76 7.63 -17.64
N ASP A 273 -8.45 7.18 -18.86
CA ASP A 273 -9.34 6.39 -19.72
C ASP A 273 -8.98 4.88 -19.70
N GLY A 274 -8.20 4.47 -18.69
CA GLY A 274 -7.45 3.21 -18.68
C GLY A 274 -8.24 1.91 -18.49
N GLY A 275 -8.75 1.31 -19.58
CA GLY A 275 -8.90 -0.15 -19.77
C GLY A 275 -7.96 -0.77 -20.86
N GLU A 276 -8.18 -1.99 -21.40
CA GLU A 276 -7.18 -3.12 -21.52
C GLU A 276 -5.86 -3.01 -22.39
N ILE A 277 -5.04 -4.07 -22.44
CA ILE A 277 -3.55 -4.10 -22.55
C ILE A 277 -2.96 -4.20 -23.99
N GLU A 278 -1.75 -3.66 -24.23
CA GLU A 278 -0.73 -4.39 -25.03
C GLU A 278 0.72 -4.10 -24.55
N LEU A 279 1.59 -5.13 -24.56
CA LEU A 279 2.95 -5.05 -24.04
C LEU A 279 3.96 -4.48 -25.05
N ALA A 280 4.61 -3.36 -24.69
CA ALA A 280 5.91 -3.01 -25.24
C ALA A 280 6.81 -2.35 -24.19
N ALA A 281 7.81 -3.09 -23.72
CA ALA A 281 9.01 -2.49 -23.14
C ALA A 281 9.79 -1.80 -24.27
N ASP A 282 9.36 -0.59 -24.62
CA ASP A 282 10.09 0.24 -25.57
C ASP A 282 11.44 0.62 -24.96
N LYS A 283 12.48 -0.11 -25.39
CA LYS A 283 13.88 0.27 -25.22
C LYS A 283 14.20 1.40 -26.19
N SER A 284 13.45 2.49 -26.08
CA SER A 284 13.71 3.76 -26.76
C SER A 284 15.12 4.17 -26.36
N LYS A 285 16.05 4.04 -27.30
CA LYS A 285 17.46 4.37 -27.09
C LYS A 285 17.73 5.87 -27.10
N ASP A 286 16.70 6.67 -27.34
CA ASP A 286 16.85 8.00 -27.94
C ASP A 286 16.52 9.15 -26.98
N ASP A 287 15.97 8.90 -25.78
CA ASP A 287 15.77 9.94 -24.75
C ASP A 287 16.92 10.04 -23.72
N TYR A 288 18.08 9.46 -24.03
CA TYR A 288 19.34 9.77 -23.34
C TYR A 288 19.77 11.24 -23.45
N ALA A 289 19.07 12.05 -24.26
CA ALA A 289 19.21 13.51 -24.30
C ALA A 289 18.80 14.17 -22.97
N ASN A 290 17.81 13.63 -22.26
CA ASN A 290 17.15 14.29 -21.11
C ASN A 290 17.45 13.65 -19.74
N HIS A 291 18.50 12.83 -19.62
CA HIS A 291 19.09 12.30 -18.37
C HIS A 291 18.18 11.46 -17.44
N CYS A 292 16.87 11.41 -17.64
CA CYS A 292 15.89 10.74 -16.77
C CYS A 292 15.46 9.39 -17.37
N ALA A 293 15.07 8.42 -16.54
CA ALA A 293 14.52 7.14 -17.01
C ALA A 293 13.00 7.15 -16.90
N THR A 294 12.32 6.69 -17.95
CA THR A 294 10.85 6.67 -18.01
C THR A 294 10.37 5.24 -18.22
N MET A 295 9.37 4.80 -17.45
CA MET A 295 8.71 3.50 -17.63
C MET A 295 7.20 3.62 -17.65
N ARG A 296 6.56 2.69 -18.35
CA ARG A 296 5.11 2.55 -18.38
C ARG A 296 4.61 1.89 -17.11
N VAL A 297 3.41 2.27 -16.69
CA VAL A 297 2.68 1.69 -15.56
C VAL A 297 1.30 1.27 -16.07
N GLU A 298 1.03 -0.02 -15.96
CA GLU A 298 -0.21 -0.68 -16.32
C GLU A 298 -1.29 -0.47 -15.24
N VAL A 299 -2.55 -0.79 -15.56
CA VAL A 299 -3.70 -0.74 -14.64
C VAL A 299 -4.43 -2.10 -14.70
N VAL A 300 -5.36 -2.37 -13.80
CA VAL A 300 -6.38 -3.44 -13.99
C VAL A 300 -7.58 -2.84 -14.73
N LYS A 301 -8.04 -3.50 -15.80
CA LYS A 301 -8.61 -2.81 -16.97
C LYS A 301 -9.82 -3.56 -17.55
N SER A 302 -10.79 -2.84 -18.14
CA SER A 302 -12.06 -3.44 -18.66
C SER A 302 -12.58 -2.95 -20.03
N ILE A 303 -12.14 -1.80 -20.58
CA ILE A 303 -12.63 -1.22 -21.87
C ILE A 303 -11.48 -0.54 -22.64
N GLU A 304 -11.47 -0.49 -23.98
CA GLU A 304 -10.41 0.20 -24.77
C GLU A 304 -10.19 1.68 -24.35
N THR A 305 -8.93 2.16 -24.36
CA THR A 305 -8.54 3.53 -23.96
C THR A 305 -8.42 4.49 -25.13
N GLU A 306 -8.78 5.75 -24.93
CA GLU A 306 -8.18 6.85 -25.71
C GLU A 306 -6.92 7.41 -24.98
N GLY A 307 -6.01 8.04 -25.74
CA GLY A 307 -4.81 8.68 -25.19
C GLY A 307 -3.61 7.76 -24.90
N PRO A 308 -2.49 8.32 -24.39
CA PRO A 308 -1.25 7.59 -24.14
C PRO A 308 -1.27 6.87 -22.78
N GLU A 309 -0.48 5.80 -22.65
CA GLU A 309 -0.38 4.99 -21.44
C GLU A 309 0.17 5.76 -20.22
N SER A 310 -0.16 5.27 -19.02
CA SER A 310 0.34 5.84 -17.76
C SER A 310 1.85 5.60 -17.59
N VAL A 311 2.52 6.53 -16.92
CA VAL A 311 3.98 6.63 -16.90
C VAL A 311 4.49 7.02 -15.51
N LEU A 312 5.53 6.31 -15.07
CA LEU A 312 6.42 6.70 -13.97
C LEU A 312 7.75 7.18 -14.58
N THR A 313 8.13 8.43 -14.30
CA THR A 313 9.44 9.00 -14.64
C THR A 313 10.31 9.04 -13.38
N LEU A 314 11.53 8.54 -13.48
CA LEU A 314 12.56 8.53 -12.44
C LEU A 314 13.68 9.49 -12.84
N GLY A 315 14.06 10.39 -11.94
CA GLY A 315 15.12 11.38 -12.13
C GLY A 315 14.65 12.78 -12.53
N GLY A 316 13.36 12.99 -12.82
CA GLY A 316 12.87 14.27 -13.31
C GLY A 316 11.37 14.28 -13.59
N THR A 317 10.96 15.04 -14.61
CA THR A 317 9.58 15.09 -15.12
C THR A 317 9.58 14.94 -16.63
N ASN A 318 8.46 14.53 -17.20
CA ASN A 318 8.26 14.43 -18.64
C ASN A 318 7.21 15.45 -19.11
N SER A 319 7.67 16.48 -19.82
CA SER A 319 6.84 17.58 -20.35
C SER A 319 5.84 17.17 -21.43
N ASP A 320 5.89 15.94 -21.93
CA ASP A 320 4.92 15.45 -22.90
C ASP A 320 3.54 15.22 -22.28
N PHE A 321 3.45 15.02 -20.96
CA PHE A 321 2.22 14.65 -20.27
C PHE A 321 1.52 15.78 -19.49
N TYR A 322 2.13 16.96 -19.34
CA TYR A 322 1.55 18.08 -18.58
C TYR A 322 1.53 19.42 -19.33
N THR A 323 0.69 20.34 -18.85
CA THR A 323 0.56 21.72 -19.32
C THR A 323 0.65 22.73 -18.17
N GLY A 324 1.11 23.93 -18.52
CA GLY A 324 1.24 25.04 -17.57
C GLY A 324 2.41 24.86 -16.60
N GLU A 325 2.40 25.69 -15.57
CA GLU A 325 3.41 25.72 -14.52
C GLU A 325 3.01 24.83 -13.34
N PHE A 326 3.99 24.21 -12.70
CA PHE A 326 3.77 23.46 -11.47
C PHE A 326 3.27 24.36 -10.33
N THR A 327 2.39 23.78 -9.52
CA THR A 327 2.00 24.29 -8.20
C THR A 327 2.71 23.44 -7.14
N PHE A 328 3.72 24.02 -6.49
CA PHE A 328 4.51 23.33 -5.48
C PHE A 328 3.98 23.55 -4.05
N VAL A 329 3.69 22.46 -3.36
CA VAL A 329 3.44 22.40 -1.93
C VAL A 329 4.67 21.82 -1.23
N ASP A 330 5.06 22.43 -0.10
CA ASP A 330 6.19 21.93 0.68
C ASP A 330 5.66 20.87 1.64
N ILE A 331 6.48 19.87 1.96
CA ILE A 331 6.08 18.77 2.81
C ILE A 331 5.99 19.23 4.27
N SER A 332 4.89 18.92 4.95
CA SER A 332 4.62 19.38 6.32
C SER A 332 5.22 18.48 7.41
N GLU A 333 5.39 17.18 7.13
CA GLU A 333 6.01 16.19 8.03
C GLU A 333 7.22 15.56 7.35
N SER A 334 8.39 15.56 8.01
CA SER A 334 9.72 15.35 7.38
C SER A 334 10.00 14.00 6.71
N ASP A 335 9.03 13.09 6.73
CA ASP A 335 9.11 11.67 6.39
C ASP A 335 7.84 11.13 5.72
N GLN A 336 6.92 11.99 5.24
CA GLN A 336 5.72 11.53 4.51
C GLN A 336 5.40 12.44 3.32
N TRP A 337 4.69 11.95 2.31
CA TRP A 337 4.21 12.76 1.17
C TRP A 337 2.96 13.58 1.53
N LYS A 338 3.04 14.23 2.71
CA LYS A 338 2.02 15.07 3.33
C LYS A 338 2.29 16.56 3.12
N PHE A 339 1.24 17.35 3.00
CA PHE A 339 1.32 18.80 2.86
C PHE A 339 0.08 19.49 3.44
N ASP A 340 0.20 20.78 3.73
CA ASP A 340 -0.91 21.61 4.19
C ASP A 340 -1.80 22.08 3.03
N MET A 341 -3.10 21.91 3.19
CA MET A 341 -4.14 22.31 2.23
C MET A 341 -5.06 23.36 2.85
N ASP A 342 -5.41 24.40 2.10
CA ASP A 342 -6.18 25.54 2.61
C ASP A 342 -7.64 25.15 2.90
N ARG A 343 -8.26 24.34 2.03
CA ARG A 343 -9.65 23.81 2.10
C ARG A 343 -10.03 22.97 0.88
N VAL A 344 -11.18 22.28 0.96
CA VAL A 344 -11.87 21.61 -0.17
C VAL A 344 -13.24 22.25 -0.38
N GLN A 345 -13.50 22.76 -1.59
CA GLN A 345 -14.78 23.43 -1.91
C GLN A 345 -15.32 22.98 -3.27
N LEU A 346 -16.63 23.13 -3.51
CA LEU A 346 -17.22 22.96 -4.83
C LEU A 346 -17.14 24.29 -5.62
N SER A 347 -16.94 24.19 -6.93
CA SER A 347 -16.81 25.36 -7.81
C SER A 347 -18.05 26.26 -7.88
N ASN A 348 -19.23 25.73 -7.51
CA ASN A 348 -20.47 26.49 -7.35
C ASN A 348 -20.54 27.33 -6.04
N GLY A 349 -19.54 27.21 -5.15
CA GLY A 349 -19.47 27.92 -3.87
C GLY A 349 -20.04 27.17 -2.66
N ALA A 350 -20.56 25.95 -2.83
CA ALA A 350 -20.87 25.04 -1.75
C ALA A 350 -19.60 24.29 -1.25
N GLY A 351 -19.71 23.52 -0.17
CA GLY A 351 -18.61 22.73 0.40
C GLY A 351 -17.87 23.40 1.58
N ILE A 352 -16.72 22.84 1.94
CA ILE A 352 -16.22 22.86 3.33
C ILE A 352 -15.06 23.82 3.50
N ILE A 353 -15.37 24.97 4.08
CA ILE A 353 -14.38 26.00 4.38
C ILE A 353 -13.81 25.73 5.78
N TYR A 354 -12.66 25.05 5.84
CA TYR A 354 -11.86 24.98 7.06
C TYR A 354 -11.37 26.37 7.47
N PRO A 355 -11.67 26.86 8.69
CA PRO A 355 -11.14 28.14 9.16
C PRO A 355 -9.63 28.09 9.50
N GLN A 356 -9.05 26.89 9.59
CA GLN A 356 -7.68 26.62 10.07
C GLN A 356 -6.79 25.94 9.02
N GLY A 357 -7.32 25.57 7.85
CA GLY A 357 -6.69 24.61 6.93
C GLY A 357 -6.94 23.14 7.32
N CYS A 358 -6.44 22.22 6.49
CA CYS A 358 -6.54 20.77 6.62
C CYS A 358 -5.26 20.11 6.08
N GLY A 359 -4.97 18.86 6.47
CA GLY A 359 -3.81 18.11 5.97
C GLY A 359 -4.18 17.23 4.78
N ALA A 360 -3.23 16.98 3.86
CA ALA A 360 -3.42 16.02 2.78
C ALA A 360 -2.14 15.23 2.45
N ALA A 361 -2.28 13.97 2.02
CA ALA A 361 -1.22 13.21 1.36
C ALA A 361 -1.58 12.87 -0.10
N VAL A 362 -0.56 12.60 -0.91
CA VAL A 362 -0.74 12.02 -2.26
C VAL A 362 -0.28 10.57 -2.27
N ASP A 363 -1.19 9.66 -2.62
CA ASP A 363 -0.98 8.22 -2.49
C ASP A 363 -1.36 7.46 -3.77
N SER A 364 -0.35 7.04 -4.55
CA SER A 364 -0.54 6.23 -5.75
C SER A 364 -1.00 4.78 -5.47
N GLY A 365 -0.85 4.30 -4.23
CA GLY A 365 -1.41 3.04 -3.75
C GLY A 365 -2.93 3.11 -3.50
N THR A 366 -3.47 4.31 -3.29
CA THR A 366 -4.91 4.54 -3.05
C THR A 366 -5.64 4.91 -4.33
N SER A 367 -6.75 4.23 -4.63
CA SER A 367 -7.51 4.47 -5.87
C SER A 367 -8.42 5.70 -5.82
N LEU A 368 -9.18 5.85 -4.73
CA LEU A 368 -10.20 6.90 -4.54
C LEU A 368 -9.64 8.15 -3.84
N ILE A 369 -10.49 9.14 -3.61
CA ILE A 369 -10.19 10.23 -2.68
C ILE A 369 -10.80 9.88 -1.32
N ILE A 370 -9.98 9.93 -0.27
CA ILE A 370 -10.41 9.63 1.10
C ILE A 370 -10.40 10.93 1.91
N GLY A 371 -11.44 11.17 2.70
CA GLY A 371 -11.50 12.29 3.64
C GLY A 371 -12.23 11.94 4.95
N PRO A 372 -12.39 12.92 5.85
CA PRO A 372 -13.13 12.75 7.12
C PRO A 372 -14.63 12.46 6.89
N GLU A 373 -15.29 11.77 7.82
CA GLU A 373 -16.63 11.22 7.57
C GLU A 373 -17.69 12.29 7.36
N ASP A 374 -17.85 13.21 8.31
CA ASP A 374 -18.80 14.34 8.20
C ASP A 374 -18.58 15.19 6.94
N GLU A 375 -17.32 15.29 6.48
CA GLU A 375 -16.94 16.10 5.33
C GLU A 375 -17.31 15.48 4.00
N VAL A 376 -16.94 14.21 3.83
CA VAL A 376 -17.23 13.44 2.63
C VAL A 376 -18.75 13.23 2.51
N ASP A 377 -19.44 12.96 3.61
CA ASP A 377 -20.90 12.86 3.63
C ASP A 377 -21.57 14.18 3.21
N HIS A 378 -21.07 15.33 3.67
CA HIS A 378 -21.61 16.63 3.26
C HIS A 378 -21.35 16.91 1.77
N LEU A 379 -20.12 16.73 1.29
CA LEU A 379 -19.77 16.95 -0.12
C LEU A 379 -20.54 16.01 -1.05
N ASN A 380 -20.67 14.73 -0.71
CA ASN A 380 -21.45 13.77 -1.50
C ASN A 380 -22.93 14.18 -1.60
N ARG A 381 -23.53 14.73 -0.53
CA ARG A 381 -24.92 15.24 -0.55
C ARG A 381 -25.05 16.53 -1.36
N GLU A 382 -24.10 17.46 -1.28
CA GLU A 382 -24.09 18.69 -2.10
C GLU A 382 -23.90 18.40 -3.60
N LEU A 383 -23.23 17.30 -3.95
CA LEU A 383 -23.15 16.76 -5.31
C LEU A 383 -24.44 16.07 -5.79
N GLY A 384 -25.50 16.02 -4.96
CA GLY A 384 -26.75 15.32 -5.26
C GLY A 384 -26.66 13.80 -5.09
N GLY A 385 -25.62 13.31 -4.43
CA GLY A 385 -25.38 11.88 -4.21
C GLY A 385 -26.40 11.25 -3.26
N SER A 386 -26.82 10.03 -3.60
CA SER A 386 -27.62 9.15 -2.75
C SER A 386 -26.77 7.98 -2.25
N PRO A 387 -26.88 7.55 -0.98
CA PRO A 387 -26.16 6.39 -0.47
C PRO A 387 -26.50 5.12 -1.26
N ILE A 388 -25.50 4.31 -1.59
CA ILE A 388 -25.68 3.00 -2.24
C ILE A 388 -26.06 1.98 -1.14
N PRO A 389 -27.25 1.36 -1.16
CA PRO A 389 -27.70 0.48 -0.08
C PRO A 389 -26.79 -0.72 0.20
N GLU A 390 -26.16 -1.25 -0.85
CA GLU A 390 -25.27 -2.40 -0.82
C GLU A 390 -23.82 -2.04 -0.41
N LEU A 391 -23.44 -0.75 -0.49
CA LEU A 391 -22.09 -0.26 -0.28
C LEU A 391 -22.07 0.92 0.71
N PRO A 392 -21.95 0.64 2.03
CA PRO A 392 -21.91 1.68 3.06
C PRO A 392 -20.86 2.76 2.82
N ARG A 393 -21.20 4.02 3.11
CA ARG A 393 -20.39 5.23 2.87
C ARG A 393 -20.03 5.53 1.41
N MET A 394 -20.56 4.76 0.46
CA MET A 394 -20.44 5.05 -0.97
C MET A 394 -21.73 5.70 -1.46
N TYR A 395 -21.58 6.69 -2.34
CA TYR A 395 -22.69 7.47 -2.88
C TYR A 395 -22.71 7.35 -4.41
N SER A 396 -23.90 7.36 -5.00
CA SER A 396 -24.08 7.43 -6.45
C SER A 396 -24.94 8.62 -6.86
N VAL A 397 -24.77 9.04 -8.10
CA VAL A 397 -25.56 10.06 -8.78
C VAL A 397 -26.25 9.46 -10.00
N ASP A 398 -27.32 10.10 -10.47
CA ASP A 398 -27.88 9.81 -11.79
C ASP A 398 -26.82 10.09 -12.87
N CYS A 399 -26.46 9.08 -13.67
CA CYS A 399 -25.42 9.19 -14.70
C CYS A 399 -25.68 10.30 -15.72
N SER A 400 -26.94 10.67 -15.97
CA SER A 400 -27.30 11.78 -16.87
C SER A 400 -26.90 13.15 -16.32
N THR A 401 -26.70 13.28 -15.00
CA THR A 401 -26.31 14.54 -14.33
C THR A 401 -24.81 14.80 -14.34
N VAL A 402 -23.98 13.77 -14.55
CA VAL A 402 -22.51 13.83 -14.46
C VAL A 402 -21.88 15.00 -15.26
N PRO A 403 -22.29 15.33 -16.49
CA PRO A 403 -21.73 16.46 -17.24
C PRO A 403 -21.99 17.85 -16.64
N TYR A 404 -22.87 17.95 -15.64
CA TYR A 404 -23.33 19.21 -15.03
C TYR A 404 -22.93 19.36 -13.55
N LEU A 405 -22.27 18.35 -12.96
CA LEU A 405 -21.80 18.40 -11.59
C LEU A 405 -20.64 19.42 -11.45
N PRO A 406 -20.55 20.15 -10.32
CA PRO A 406 -19.50 21.14 -10.11
C PRO A 406 -18.13 20.48 -9.90
N ASP A 407 -17.06 21.09 -10.43
CA ASP A 407 -15.69 20.70 -10.09
C ASP A 407 -15.45 20.75 -8.56
N ILE A 408 -14.71 19.79 -8.03
CA ILE A 408 -14.20 19.78 -6.66
C ILE A 408 -12.84 20.49 -6.64
N GLU A 409 -12.75 21.63 -5.96
CA GLU A 409 -11.55 22.45 -5.90
C GLU A 409 -10.77 22.18 -4.60
N PHE A 410 -9.63 21.50 -4.74
CA PHE A 410 -8.63 21.37 -3.69
C PHE A 410 -7.77 22.63 -3.71
N VAL A 411 -7.80 23.43 -2.64
CA VAL A 411 -7.14 24.74 -2.61
C VAL A 411 -5.84 24.66 -1.81
N VAL A 412 -4.71 24.96 -2.45
CA VAL A 412 -3.37 24.86 -1.87
C VAL A 412 -2.58 26.14 -2.11
N LYS A 413 -2.09 26.80 -1.05
CA LYS A 413 -1.35 28.08 -1.14
C LYS A 413 -2.10 29.13 -1.99
N GLY A 414 -3.41 29.19 -1.87
CA GLY A 414 -4.32 30.06 -2.61
C GLY A 414 -4.61 29.65 -4.06
N ARG A 415 -3.97 28.59 -4.59
CA ARG A 415 -4.23 28.05 -5.94
C ARG A 415 -5.30 26.97 -5.89
N LYS A 416 -6.22 26.99 -6.86
CA LYS A 416 -7.29 26.00 -7.01
C LYS A 416 -6.86 24.88 -7.94
N LEU A 417 -6.84 23.65 -7.44
CA LEU A 417 -6.72 22.43 -8.23
C LEU A 417 -8.13 21.87 -8.43
N ALA A 418 -8.78 22.28 -9.52
CA ALA A 418 -10.16 21.94 -9.85
C ALA A 418 -10.26 20.57 -10.53
N LEU A 419 -10.83 19.60 -9.82
CA LEU A 419 -11.08 18.23 -10.27
C LEU A 419 -12.49 18.15 -10.86
N SER A 420 -12.60 17.99 -12.18
CA SER A 420 -13.90 17.91 -12.85
C SER A 420 -14.56 16.54 -12.73
N SER A 421 -15.88 16.49 -12.95
CA SER A 421 -16.69 15.29 -12.75
C SER A 421 -16.26 14.06 -13.54
N LYS A 422 -15.58 14.23 -14.69
CA LYS A 422 -14.99 13.11 -15.46
C LYS A 422 -13.93 12.31 -14.68
N TYR A 423 -13.33 12.90 -13.64
CA TYR A 423 -12.28 12.26 -12.83
C TYR A 423 -12.78 11.73 -11.49
N TYR A 424 -13.71 12.43 -10.82
CA TYR A 424 -14.21 11.99 -9.51
C TYR A 424 -15.46 11.09 -9.58
N ILE A 425 -16.08 10.90 -10.75
CA ILE A 425 -17.15 9.91 -10.93
C ILE A 425 -16.57 8.61 -11.49
N VAL A 426 -16.77 7.52 -10.76
CA VAL A 426 -16.41 6.16 -11.17
C VAL A 426 -17.66 5.48 -11.72
N ARG A 427 -17.61 5.03 -12.97
CA ARG A 427 -18.69 4.23 -13.58
C ARG A 427 -18.45 2.75 -13.27
N MET A 428 -19.39 2.13 -12.57
CA MET A 428 -19.35 0.71 -12.21
C MET A 428 -20.45 -0.05 -12.96
N GLN A 429 -20.07 -1.12 -13.65
CA GLN A 429 -21.02 -2.12 -14.14
C GLN A 429 -21.12 -3.24 -13.10
N LEU A 430 -22.30 -3.49 -12.53
CA LEU A 430 -22.49 -4.52 -11.49
C LEU A 430 -22.88 -5.90 -12.03
N SER A 431 -23.29 -5.99 -13.29
CA SER A 431 -23.68 -7.24 -13.96
C SER A 431 -22.97 -7.38 -15.31
N GLU A 432 -22.78 -8.63 -15.75
CA GLU A 432 -22.27 -8.95 -17.09
C GLU A 432 -23.37 -8.84 -18.18
N GLU A 433 -24.59 -8.44 -17.80
CA GLU A 433 -25.72 -8.27 -18.72
C GLU A 433 -25.69 -6.86 -19.34
N GLU A 434 -25.54 -6.79 -20.66
CA GLU A 434 -25.33 -5.53 -21.42
C GLU A 434 -26.49 -4.51 -21.32
N GLU A 435 -27.63 -4.86 -20.73
CA GLU A 435 -28.84 -4.03 -20.64
C GLU A 435 -29.01 -3.26 -19.32
N GLU A 436 -28.19 -3.50 -18.28
CA GLU A 436 -28.23 -2.70 -17.05
C GLU A 436 -27.42 -1.39 -17.18
N GLU A 437 -28.03 -0.26 -16.80
CA GLU A 437 -27.36 1.04 -16.75
C GLU A 437 -26.24 1.04 -15.69
N PRO A 438 -25.05 1.61 -15.98
CA PRO A 438 -23.94 1.65 -15.03
C PRO A 438 -24.27 2.53 -13.82
N ILE A 439 -23.74 2.17 -12.67
CA ILE A 439 -23.80 3.02 -11.47
C ILE A 439 -22.70 4.08 -11.55
N CYS A 440 -23.09 5.36 -11.61
CA CYS A 440 -22.17 6.48 -11.48
C CYS A 440 -21.91 6.78 -10.00
N MET A 441 -20.88 6.15 -9.44
CA MET A 441 -20.44 6.32 -8.06
C MET A 441 -19.59 7.59 -7.92
N ILE A 442 -19.77 8.34 -6.82
CA ILE A 442 -18.84 9.39 -6.43
C ILE A 442 -17.61 8.75 -5.78
N GLY A 443 -16.43 9.00 -6.33
CA GLY A 443 -15.15 8.46 -5.86
C GLY A 443 -14.58 9.15 -4.61
N LEU A 444 -15.46 9.71 -3.76
CA LEU A 444 -15.12 10.28 -2.47
C LEU A 444 -15.69 9.36 -1.38
N ILE A 445 -14.80 8.83 -0.54
CA ILE A 445 -15.14 7.92 0.56
C ILE A 445 -14.56 8.41 1.88
N SER A 446 -15.13 7.96 2.99
CA SER A 446 -14.63 8.21 4.33
C SER A 446 -14.08 6.96 4.99
N ASN A 447 -13.16 7.15 5.94
CA ASN A 447 -12.54 6.08 6.70
C ASN A 447 -12.47 6.47 8.18
N GLU A 448 -13.37 5.92 9.00
CA GLU A 448 -13.42 6.10 10.47
C GLU A 448 -12.03 5.99 11.15
N LYS A 449 -11.16 5.10 10.66
CA LYS A 449 -9.83 4.90 11.26
C LYS A 449 -8.89 6.08 11.03
N MET A 450 -9.07 6.85 9.96
CA MET A 450 -8.29 8.08 9.73
C MET A 450 -8.75 9.17 10.70
N GLU A 451 -10.05 9.26 10.98
CA GLU A 451 -10.60 10.26 11.89
C GLU A 451 -10.17 10.04 13.36
N GLU A 452 -9.99 8.79 13.78
CA GLU A 452 -9.39 8.43 15.10
C GLU A 452 -7.90 8.81 15.23
N LEU A 453 -7.17 9.02 14.13
CA LEU A 453 -5.71 9.17 14.10
C LEU A 453 -5.25 10.58 13.68
N GLU A 454 -5.87 11.15 12.64
CA GLU A 454 -5.54 12.44 12.02
C GLU A 454 -6.84 13.13 11.57
N ALA A 455 -7.58 13.73 12.51
CA ALA A 455 -8.81 14.46 12.22
C ALA A 455 -8.57 15.62 11.24
N GLY A 456 -9.41 15.74 10.21
CA GLY A 456 -9.26 16.76 9.16
C GLY A 456 -8.27 16.40 8.04
N PHE A 457 -7.86 15.13 7.92
CA PHE A 457 -6.87 14.68 6.94
C PHE A 457 -7.46 14.04 5.67
N TRP A 458 -6.85 14.33 4.52
CA TRP A 458 -7.27 13.86 3.19
C TRP A 458 -6.22 12.99 2.50
N VAL A 459 -6.64 11.96 1.76
CA VAL A 459 -5.78 11.17 0.87
C VAL A 459 -6.21 11.42 -0.57
N LEU A 460 -5.32 12.03 -1.35
CA LEU A 460 -5.50 12.31 -2.77
C LEU A 460 -4.92 11.14 -3.59
N GLY A 461 -5.77 10.15 -3.86
CA GLY A 461 -5.41 8.96 -4.62
C GLY A 461 -5.44 9.14 -6.14
N ASN A 462 -5.48 8.01 -6.85
CA ASN A 462 -5.35 7.94 -8.31
C ASN A 462 -6.40 8.77 -9.07
N LEU A 463 -7.63 8.94 -8.57
CA LEU A 463 -8.61 9.85 -9.20
C LEU A 463 -8.11 11.31 -9.30
N PHE A 464 -7.36 11.79 -8.30
CA PHE A 464 -6.75 13.11 -8.32
C PHE A 464 -5.51 13.13 -9.25
N MET A 465 -4.65 12.12 -9.15
CA MET A 465 -3.42 12.01 -9.96
C MET A 465 -3.69 11.79 -11.47
N ARG A 466 -4.90 11.35 -11.85
CA ARG A 466 -5.38 11.33 -13.25
C ARG A 466 -5.63 12.71 -13.84
N ALA A 467 -5.99 13.70 -13.01
CA ALA A 467 -6.21 15.08 -13.45
C ALA A 467 -4.96 15.96 -13.34
N PHE A 468 -4.07 15.60 -12.40
CA PHE A 468 -2.87 16.35 -12.09
C PHE A 468 -1.62 15.48 -12.19
N TYR A 469 -0.81 15.77 -13.21
CA TYR A 469 0.56 15.28 -13.30
C TYR A 469 1.30 15.64 -12.01
N THR A 470 1.80 14.62 -11.31
CA THR A 470 2.30 14.78 -9.94
C THR A 470 3.79 14.48 -9.90
N GLN A 471 4.57 15.47 -9.48
CA GLN A 471 6.00 15.39 -9.23
C GLN A 471 6.28 15.25 -7.74
N PHE A 472 7.11 14.28 -7.37
CA PHE A 472 7.60 14.04 -6.02
C PHE A 472 9.09 14.40 -5.98
N ASP A 473 9.44 15.51 -5.32
CA ASP A 473 10.79 16.08 -5.28
C ASP A 473 11.37 15.90 -3.87
N LYS A 474 12.05 14.77 -3.67
CA LYS A 474 12.64 14.37 -2.39
C LYS A 474 13.88 15.20 -2.05
N GLY A 475 14.53 15.81 -3.04
CA GLY A 475 15.68 16.69 -2.84
C GLY A 475 15.33 18.07 -2.27
N ASN A 476 14.12 18.55 -2.56
CA ASN A 476 13.60 19.84 -2.06
C ASN A 476 12.41 19.67 -1.09
N SER A 477 12.12 18.44 -0.64
CA SER A 477 11.02 18.10 0.28
C SER A 477 9.67 18.72 -0.12
N ARG A 478 9.23 18.50 -1.36
CA ARG A 478 8.02 19.11 -1.93
C ARG A 478 7.32 18.22 -2.95
N ILE A 479 6.05 18.51 -3.19
CA ILE A 479 5.21 17.89 -4.23
C ILE A 479 4.79 18.97 -5.23
N GLY A 480 4.84 18.68 -6.52
CA GLY A 480 4.45 19.57 -7.60
C GLY A 480 3.26 19.03 -8.39
N PHE A 481 2.22 19.85 -8.57
CA PHE A 481 1.05 19.52 -9.39
C PHE A 481 0.99 20.37 -10.67
N ALA A 482 0.86 19.73 -11.83
CA ALA A 482 0.58 20.38 -13.11
C ALA A 482 -0.63 19.70 -13.78
N LYS A 483 -1.38 20.41 -14.64
CA LYS A 483 -2.55 19.82 -15.30
C LYS A 483 -2.10 18.82 -16.38
N THR A 484 -2.72 17.64 -16.46
CA THR A 484 -2.43 16.69 -17.55
C THR A 484 -2.73 17.29 -18.94
N LYS A 485 -2.05 16.79 -19.99
CA LYS A 485 -2.36 17.14 -21.39
C LYS A 485 -3.61 16.44 -21.94
N TYR A 486 -4.00 15.34 -21.30
CA TYR A 486 -5.05 14.39 -21.70
C TYR A 486 -6.13 14.36 -20.58
#